data_AF-K5YXC6-F1
#
_entry.id   AF-K5YXC6-F1
#
_cell.length_a   1.000
_cell.length_b   1.000
_cell.length_c   1.000
_cell.angle_alpha   90.00
_cell.angle_beta   90.00
_cell.angle_gamma   90.00
#
_symmetry.space_group_name_H-M   'P 1'
#
loop_
_entity.id
_entity.type
_entity.pdbx_description
1 polymer ?
#
loop_
_entity_poly.entity_id
_entity_poly.type
_entity_poly.pdbx_seq_one_letter_code
_entity_poly.pdbx_strand_id
1 'polypeptide(L)'
;MERARDMLARGRAAAARLPKLLWAAGGVVLLSLGIVAWLELSGPPYAVLSEGLSPADGGKVIAQLQKLGIPYQLQAAGNVILVPAPQLAQARLQLGAAQVPGSNTQAAWTQLETAPMTTSERAQSAMATQALELSLQQSIQQLAGIRSAQVFLALPPETPFLADQPKPAASVVLDADPGQAASQAEAIARLVAGAVPGLEETGVTVVTTAGTTLYPPSDSLTTGAQFATVSQVEAGAAARVAGLLIPLVGAGNFQTDVSAQLDFTRTHIQQTSYGPT
;
A
#
# COMPACT_ATOMS: atom_id res chain seq x y z
N MET A 1 -50.93 -70.40 -55.17
CA MET A 1 -50.01 -69.58 -56.00
C MET A 1 -49.93 -68.10 -55.58
N GLU A 2 -50.63 -67.64 -54.53
CA GLU A 2 -50.64 -66.21 -54.13
C GLU A 2 -49.52 -65.76 -53.18
N ARG A 3 -49.02 -66.64 -52.30
CA ARG A 3 -47.98 -66.25 -51.31
C ARG A 3 -46.63 -65.89 -51.93
N ALA A 4 -46.32 -66.43 -53.11
CA ALA A 4 -45.06 -66.16 -53.82
C ALA A 4 -45.05 -64.77 -54.48
N ARG A 5 -46.20 -64.24 -54.90
CA ARG A 5 -46.31 -62.91 -55.49
C ARG A 5 -46.17 -61.80 -54.44
N ASP A 6 -46.66 -62.05 -53.24
CA ASP A 6 -46.66 -61.09 -52.14
C ASP A 6 -45.27 -60.90 -51.50
N MET A 7 -44.43 -61.95 -51.51
CA MET A 7 -43.02 -61.86 -51.08
C MET A 7 -42.15 -61.05 -52.05
N LEU A 8 -42.41 -61.13 -53.36
CA LEU A 8 -41.70 -60.34 -54.37
C LEU A 8 -42.11 -58.85 -54.37
N ALA A 9 -43.35 -58.54 -53.98
CA ALA A 9 -43.82 -57.16 -53.83
C ALA A 9 -43.16 -56.44 -52.64
N ARG A 10 -42.94 -57.15 -51.51
CA ARG A 10 -42.26 -56.60 -50.33
C ARG A 10 -40.75 -56.36 -50.56
N GLY A 11 -40.09 -57.19 -51.38
CA GLY A 11 -38.69 -56.99 -51.76
C GLY A 11 -38.44 -55.72 -52.60
N ARG A 12 -39.35 -55.40 -53.53
CA ARG A 12 -39.25 -54.18 -54.36
C ARG A 12 -39.57 -52.90 -53.58
N ALA A 13 -40.46 -52.97 -52.58
CA ALA A 13 -40.78 -51.83 -51.71
C ALA A 13 -39.64 -51.46 -50.75
N ALA A 14 -38.84 -52.43 -50.30
CA ALA A 14 -37.64 -52.19 -49.51
C ALA A 14 -36.52 -51.56 -50.37
N ALA A 15 -36.30 -52.08 -51.58
CA ALA A 15 -35.29 -51.56 -52.52
C ALA A 15 -35.57 -50.10 -52.97
N ALA A 16 -36.83 -49.70 -53.09
CA ALA A 16 -37.21 -48.32 -53.43
C ALA A 16 -37.08 -47.32 -52.24
N ARG A 17 -36.97 -47.82 -51.00
CA ARG A 17 -36.73 -47.01 -49.79
C ARG A 17 -35.25 -46.89 -49.42
N LEU A 18 -34.41 -47.81 -49.90
CA LEU A 18 -32.95 -47.74 -49.73
C LEU A 18 -32.31 -46.43 -50.24
N PRO A 19 -32.63 -45.90 -51.44
CA PRO A 19 -32.03 -44.63 -51.88
C PRO A 19 -32.52 -43.47 -51.01
N LYS A 20 -33.77 -43.48 -50.55
CA LYS A 20 -34.32 -42.42 -49.67
C LYS A 20 -33.68 -42.43 -48.28
N LEU A 21 -33.37 -43.60 -47.73
CA LEU A 21 -32.63 -43.71 -46.47
C LEU A 21 -31.16 -43.27 -46.62
N LEU A 22 -30.49 -43.57 -47.73
CA LEU A 22 -29.13 -43.11 -48.01
C LEU A 22 -29.06 -41.59 -48.18
N TRP A 23 -30.03 -40.98 -48.88
CA TRP A 23 -30.17 -39.53 -48.98
C TRP A 23 -30.47 -38.87 -47.63
N ALA A 24 -31.32 -39.49 -46.80
CA ALA A 24 -31.60 -39.01 -45.45
C ALA A 24 -30.36 -39.09 -44.54
N ALA A 25 -29.61 -40.20 -44.59
CA ALA A 25 -28.37 -40.37 -43.82
C ALA A 25 -27.29 -39.38 -44.26
N GLY A 26 -27.10 -39.17 -45.58
CA GLY A 26 -26.19 -38.16 -46.11
C GLY A 26 -26.59 -36.73 -45.74
N GLY A 27 -27.90 -36.44 -45.72
CA GLY A 27 -28.44 -35.15 -45.28
C GLY A 27 -28.15 -34.85 -43.81
N VAL A 28 -28.27 -35.85 -42.92
CA VAL A 28 -27.93 -35.70 -41.50
C VAL A 28 -26.44 -35.42 -41.30
N VAL A 29 -25.56 -36.10 -42.05
CA VAL A 29 -24.11 -35.86 -41.99
C VAL A 29 -23.75 -34.47 -42.51
N LEU A 30 -24.35 -34.02 -43.62
CA LEU A 30 -24.11 -32.66 -44.12
C LEU A 30 -24.64 -31.58 -43.17
N LEU A 31 -25.80 -31.81 -42.53
CA LEU A 31 -26.33 -30.90 -41.52
C LEU A 31 -25.43 -30.83 -40.28
N SER A 32 -24.93 -31.97 -39.80
CA SER A 32 -24.06 -31.99 -38.62
C SER A 32 -22.71 -31.32 -38.89
N LEU A 33 -22.10 -31.55 -40.06
CA LEU A 33 -20.91 -30.81 -40.47
C LEU A 33 -21.19 -29.31 -40.64
N GLY A 34 -22.36 -28.94 -41.20
CA GLY A 34 -22.78 -27.55 -41.33
C GLY A 34 -22.95 -26.86 -39.98
N ILE A 35 -23.53 -27.54 -38.98
CA ILE A 35 -23.69 -27.01 -37.62
C ILE A 35 -22.32 -26.84 -36.93
N VAL A 36 -21.42 -27.81 -37.06
CA VAL A 36 -20.06 -27.70 -36.51
C VAL A 36 -19.29 -26.55 -37.16
N ALA A 37 -19.35 -26.42 -38.49
CA ALA A 37 -18.72 -25.30 -39.20
C ALA A 37 -19.34 -23.94 -38.82
N TRP A 38 -20.64 -23.88 -38.56
CA TRP A 38 -21.32 -22.66 -38.14
C TRP A 38 -20.99 -22.26 -36.69
N LEU A 39 -20.82 -23.25 -35.80
CA LEU A 39 -20.36 -23.03 -34.41
C LEU A 39 -18.90 -22.57 -34.36
N GLU A 40 -18.04 -23.10 -35.21
CA GLU A 40 -16.65 -22.63 -35.39
C GLU A 40 -16.62 -21.18 -35.92
N LEU A 41 -17.52 -20.83 -36.86
CA LEU A 41 -17.55 -19.50 -37.46
C LEU A 41 -18.20 -18.42 -36.58
N SER A 42 -19.09 -18.79 -35.66
CA SER A 42 -19.81 -17.84 -34.80
C SER A 42 -18.97 -17.29 -33.64
N GLY A 43 -17.76 -17.83 -33.42
CA GLY A 43 -16.81 -17.36 -32.42
C GLY A 43 -17.26 -17.60 -30.97
N PRO A 44 -16.33 -17.90 -30.04
CA PRO A 44 -16.70 -18.03 -28.62
C PRO A 44 -17.19 -16.69 -28.08
N PRO A 45 -18.18 -16.68 -27.16
CA PRO A 45 -18.60 -15.45 -26.51
C PRO A 45 -17.40 -14.83 -25.78
N TYR A 46 -17.12 -13.57 -26.06
CA TYR A 46 -16.07 -12.82 -25.37
C TYR A 46 -16.62 -12.32 -24.04
N ALA A 47 -15.87 -12.55 -22.97
CA ALA A 47 -16.20 -12.12 -21.63
C ALA A 47 -15.22 -11.05 -21.16
N VAL A 48 -15.72 -10.13 -20.34
CA VAL A 48 -14.91 -9.06 -19.76
C VAL A 48 -13.92 -9.65 -18.75
N LEU A 49 -12.63 -9.43 -19.01
CA LEU A 49 -11.55 -9.82 -18.10
C LEU A 49 -11.27 -8.70 -17.09
N SER A 50 -11.12 -7.46 -17.58
CA SER A 50 -10.81 -6.28 -16.78
C SER A 50 -11.36 -4.99 -17.41
N GLU A 51 -11.80 -4.06 -16.56
CA GLU A 51 -12.35 -2.75 -16.92
C GLU A 51 -11.70 -1.67 -16.07
N GLY A 52 -11.55 -0.46 -16.61
CA GLY A 52 -11.10 0.70 -15.82
C GLY A 52 -9.63 0.67 -15.42
N LEU A 53 -8.79 -0.03 -16.21
CA LEU A 53 -7.35 -0.09 -15.92
C LEU A 53 -6.64 1.20 -16.35
N SER A 54 -5.63 1.60 -15.57
CA SER A 54 -4.70 2.62 -16.01
C SER A 54 -4.01 2.19 -17.32
N PRO A 55 -3.60 3.10 -18.22
CA PRO A 55 -2.91 2.73 -19.45
C PRO A 55 -1.64 1.89 -19.21
N ALA A 56 -0.96 2.13 -18.08
CA ALA A 56 0.24 1.39 -17.68
C ALA A 56 -0.08 -0.05 -17.25
N ASP A 57 -1.17 -0.27 -16.52
CA ASP A 57 -1.56 -1.60 -16.04
C ASP A 57 -2.28 -2.41 -17.12
N GLY A 58 -3.07 -1.76 -17.98
CA GLY A 58 -3.63 -2.37 -19.19
C GLY A 58 -2.55 -2.92 -20.12
N GLY A 59 -1.44 -2.20 -20.29
CA GLY A 59 -0.27 -2.66 -21.05
C GLY A 59 0.37 -3.92 -20.48
N LYS A 60 0.48 -4.05 -19.15
CA LYS A 60 1.01 -5.25 -18.49
C LYS A 60 0.10 -6.45 -18.67
N VAL A 61 -1.21 -6.26 -18.57
CA VAL A 61 -2.22 -7.31 -18.80
C VAL A 61 -2.15 -7.81 -20.25
N ILE A 62 -2.09 -6.91 -21.22
CA ILE A 62 -1.98 -7.27 -22.65
C ILE A 62 -0.67 -8.03 -22.92
N ALA A 63 0.46 -7.55 -22.41
CA ALA A 63 1.75 -8.21 -22.59
C ALA A 63 1.75 -9.63 -22.02
N GLN A 64 1.06 -9.85 -20.89
CA GLN A 64 0.94 -11.17 -20.30
C GLN A 64 -0.03 -12.07 -21.09
N LEU A 65 -1.16 -11.56 -21.55
CA LEU A 65 -2.10 -12.31 -22.41
C LEU A 65 -1.44 -12.73 -23.73
N GLN A 66 -0.62 -11.86 -24.33
CA GLN A 66 0.17 -12.18 -25.53
C GLN A 66 1.19 -13.29 -25.27
N LYS A 67 1.91 -13.26 -24.14
CA LYS A 67 2.84 -14.33 -23.75
C LYS A 67 2.13 -15.68 -23.57
N LEU A 68 0.90 -15.64 -23.08
CA LEU A 68 0.08 -16.84 -22.85
C LEU A 68 -0.65 -17.34 -24.10
N GLY A 69 -0.56 -16.60 -25.22
CA GLY A 69 -1.24 -16.94 -26.46
C GLY A 69 -2.77 -16.82 -26.39
N ILE A 70 -3.30 -16.06 -25.43
CA ILE A 70 -4.74 -15.87 -25.25
C ILE A 70 -5.20 -14.72 -26.16
N PRO A 71 -6.14 -14.95 -27.11
CA PRO A 71 -6.67 -13.89 -27.94
C PRO A 71 -7.45 -12.89 -27.07
N TYR A 72 -7.28 -11.60 -27.34
CA TYR A 72 -7.92 -10.53 -26.58
C TYR A 72 -8.55 -9.50 -27.54
N GLN A 73 -9.60 -8.83 -27.08
CA GLN A 73 -10.22 -7.70 -27.76
C GLN A 73 -10.26 -6.48 -26.84
N LEU A 74 -10.10 -5.30 -27.44
CA LEU A 74 -10.18 -4.02 -26.74
C LEU A 74 -11.49 -3.33 -27.14
N GLN A 75 -12.32 -3.00 -26.14
CA GLN A 75 -13.52 -2.18 -26.33
C GLN A 75 -13.41 -0.87 -25.54
N ALA A 76 -14.31 0.07 -25.82
CA ALA A 76 -14.40 1.38 -25.18
C ALA A 76 -13.04 2.13 -25.15
N ALA A 77 -12.45 2.31 -26.35
CA ALA A 77 -11.18 3.01 -26.55
C ALA A 77 -9.98 2.43 -25.75
N GLY A 78 -10.00 1.13 -25.44
CA GLY A 78 -8.93 0.44 -24.73
C GLY A 78 -9.12 0.34 -23.22
N ASN A 79 -10.26 0.80 -22.70
CA ASN A 79 -10.58 0.74 -21.27
C ASN A 79 -11.15 -0.62 -20.82
N VAL A 80 -11.55 -1.48 -21.76
CA VAL A 80 -12.13 -2.81 -21.50
C VAL A 80 -11.37 -3.87 -22.27
N ILE A 81 -10.83 -4.87 -21.55
CA ILE A 81 -10.14 -6.02 -22.13
C ILE A 81 -11.07 -7.23 -22.07
N LEU A 82 -11.39 -7.80 -23.22
CA LEU A 82 -12.19 -9.01 -23.35
C LEU A 82 -11.33 -10.20 -23.77
N VAL A 83 -11.67 -11.37 -23.25
CA VAL A 83 -11.06 -12.67 -23.62
C VAL A 83 -12.16 -13.69 -23.90
N PRO A 84 -11.90 -14.78 -24.64
CA PRO A 84 -12.89 -15.83 -24.82
C PRO A 84 -13.38 -16.34 -23.46
N ALA A 85 -14.70 -16.43 -23.27
CA ALA A 85 -15.33 -16.95 -22.07
C ALA A 85 -14.73 -18.29 -21.55
N PRO A 86 -14.40 -19.29 -22.40
CA PRO A 86 -13.78 -20.52 -21.91
C PRO A 86 -12.38 -20.32 -21.31
N GLN A 87 -11.66 -19.27 -21.71
CA GLN A 87 -10.30 -18.97 -21.26
C GLN A 87 -10.26 -17.92 -20.14
N LEU A 88 -11.41 -17.33 -19.77
CA LEU A 88 -11.50 -16.30 -18.74
C LEU A 88 -10.93 -16.75 -17.38
N ALA A 89 -11.32 -17.94 -16.91
CA ALA A 89 -10.88 -18.46 -15.61
C ALA A 89 -9.37 -18.73 -15.60
N GLN A 90 -8.85 -19.31 -16.70
CA GLN A 90 -7.42 -19.57 -16.86
C GLN A 90 -6.61 -18.28 -16.93
N ALA A 91 -7.09 -17.29 -17.69
CA ALA A 91 -6.46 -15.98 -17.79
C ALA A 91 -6.37 -15.30 -16.43
N ARG A 92 -7.44 -15.31 -15.62
CA ARG A 92 -7.44 -14.73 -14.26
C ARG A 92 -6.42 -15.40 -13.33
N LEU A 93 -6.36 -16.73 -13.34
CA LEU A 93 -5.41 -17.48 -12.51
C LEU A 93 -3.96 -17.16 -12.89
N GLN A 94 -3.67 -17.09 -14.19
CA GLN A 94 -2.31 -16.83 -14.68
C GLN A 94 -1.89 -15.36 -14.51
N LEU A 95 -2.81 -14.40 -14.64
CA LEU A 95 -2.56 -12.99 -14.35
C LEU A 95 -2.32 -12.75 -12.86
N GLY A 96 -3.09 -13.42 -12.00
CA GLY A 96 -2.88 -13.40 -10.55
C GLY A 96 -1.52 -14.00 -10.15
N ALA A 97 -1.12 -15.12 -10.76
CA ALA A 97 0.19 -15.72 -10.55
C ALA A 97 1.35 -14.81 -10.98
N ALA A 98 1.15 -14.02 -12.03
CA ALA A 98 2.12 -13.04 -12.51
C ALA A 98 2.09 -11.72 -11.72
N GLN A 99 1.29 -11.63 -10.64
CA GLN A 99 1.08 -10.42 -9.82
C GLN A 99 0.73 -9.18 -10.66
N VAL A 100 0.04 -9.38 -11.79
CA VAL A 100 -0.36 -8.27 -12.66
C VAL A 100 -1.59 -7.60 -12.04
N PRO A 101 -1.51 -6.32 -11.63
CA PRO A 101 -2.68 -5.60 -11.11
C PRO A 101 -3.71 -5.47 -12.23
N GLY A 102 -4.82 -6.19 -12.09
CA GLY A 102 -5.85 -6.24 -13.13
C GLY A 102 -6.96 -7.28 -12.92
N SER A 103 -6.74 -8.29 -12.08
CA SER A 103 -7.83 -9.16 -11.63
C SER A 103 -8.51 -8.56 -10.41
N ASN A 104 -9.49 -7.69 -10.65
CA ASN A 104 -10.64 -7.33 -9.79
C ASN A 104 -10.50 -7.23 -8.25
N THR A 105 -9.31 -7.03 -7.67
CA THR A 105 -9.18 -6.73 -6.24
C THR A 105 -9.64 -5.32 -5.88
N GLN A 106 -9.87 -4.45 -6.88
CA GLN A 106 -10.40 -3.10 -6.67
C GLN A 106 -11.93 -3.05 -6.49
N ALA A 107 -12.66 -4.13 -6.80
CA ALA A 107 -14.12 -4.16 -6.61
C ALA A 107 -14.52 -4.15 -5.11
N ALA A 108 -13.59 -4.44 -4.21
CA ALA A 108 -13.80 -4.27 -2.77
C ALA A 108 -13.73 -2.80 -2.32
N TRP A 109 -13.09 -1.92 -3.11
CA TRP A 109 -12.95 -0.49 -2.78
C TRP A 109 -14.08 0.36 -3.37
N THR A 110 -14.62 0.01 -4.53
CA THR A 110 -15.74 0.74 -5.15
C THR A 110 -17.09 0.53 -4.45
N GLN A 111 -17.26 -0.57 -3.69
CA GLN A 111 -18.42 -0.74 -2.82
C GLN A 111 -18.40 0.19 -1.59
N LEU A 112 -17.24 0.75 -1.25
CA LEU A 112 -17.14 1.79 -0.20
C LEU A 112 -17.57 3.17 -0.73
N GLU A 113 -17.45 3.39 -2.05
CA GLU A 113 -17.70 4.67 -2.72
C GLU A 113 -19.19 4.86 -3.09
N THR A 114 -19.97 3.78 -3.11
CA THR A 114 -21.43 3.79 -3.29
C THR A 114 -22.23 3.68 -1.99
N ALA A 115 -21.61 3.89 -0.83
CA ALA A 115 -22.35 3.94 0.43
C ALA A 115 -23.34 5.13 0.40
N PRO A 116 -24.63 4.90 0.73
CA PRO A 116 -25.71 5.87 0.54
C PRO A 116 -25.50 7.15 1.36
N MET A 117 -26.17 8.23 0.92
CA MET A 117 -26.17 9.60 1.45
C MET A 117 -26.66 9.75 2.91
N THR A 118 -26.07 8.99 3.83
CA THR A 118 -26.12 9.19 5.27
C THR A 118 -24.68 9.27 5.75
N THR A 119 -24.00 10.38 5.46
CA THR A 119 -22.64 10.62 5.96
C THR A 119 -22.71 10.70 7.48
N SER A 120 -22.37 9.60 8.16
CA SER A 120 -22.17 9.61 9.60
C SER A 120 -21.07 10.63 9.93
N GLU A 121 -21.19 11.35 11.06
CA GLU A 121 -20.14 12.24 11.56
C GLU A 121 -18.77 11.55 11.61
N ARG A 122 -18.74 10.23 11.87
CA ARG A 122 -17.50 9.42 11.81
C ARG A 122 -16.90 9.27 10.41
N ALA A 123 -17.74 9.19 9.38
CA ALA A 123 -17.26 9.10 8.00
C ALA A 123 -16.67 10.43 7.55
N GLN A 124 -17.30 11.55 7.94
CA GLN A 124 -16.81 12.88 7.65
C GLN A 124 -15.48 13.17 8.34
N SER A 125 -15.34 12.78 9.62
CA SER A 125 -14.06 12.95 10.33
C SER A 125 -12.95 12.08 9.74
N ALA A 126 -13.23 10.83 9.36
CA ALA A 126 -12.24 9.97 8.69
C ALA A 126 -11.76 10.56 7.36
N MET A 127 -12.68 11.07 6.53
CA MET A 127 -12.34 11.73 5.26
C MET A 127 -11.51 13.00 5.49
N ALA A 128 -11.84 13.80 6.51
CA ALA A 128 -11.08 14.99 6.86
C ALA A 128 -9.64 14.64 7.29
N THR A 129 -9.46 13.61 8.13
CA THR A 129 -8.14 13.13 8.54
C THR A 129 -7.32 12.65 7.34
N GLN A 130 -7.92 11.87 6.45
CA GLN A 130 -7.26 11.37 5.25
C GLN A 130 -6.85 12.52 4.30
N ALA A 131 -7.70 13.53 4.14
CA ALA A 131 -7.37 14.71 3.34
C ALA A 131 -6.18 15.48 3.96
N LEU A 132 -6.14 15.58 5.29
CA LEU A 132 -5.04 16.24 6.00
C LEU A 132 -3.73 15.46 5.85
N GLU A 133 -3.76 14.12 5.98
CA GLU A 133 -2.62 13.24 5.70
C GLU A 133 -2.07 13.45 4.29
N LEU A 134 -2.93 13.45 3.27
CA LEU A 134 -2.52 13.67 1.88
C LEU A 134 -1.91 15.05 1.68
N SER A 135 -2.49 16.10 2.29
CA SER A 135 -1.95 17.46 2.20
C SER A 135 -0.55 17.57 2.82
N LEU A 136 -0.33 16.91 3.95
CA LEU A 136 0.97 16.85 4.62
C LEU A 136 1.98 16.06 3.80
N GLN A 137 1.57 14.91 3.25
CA GLN A 137 2.42 14.11 2.36
C GLN A 137 2.90 14.95 1.17
N GLN A 138 1.98 15.65 0.49
CA GLN A 138 2.32 16.48 -0.66
C GLN A 138 3.21 17.67 -0.29
N SER A 139 3.00 18.28 0.88
CA SER A 139 3.83 19.38 1.39
C SER A 139 5.25 18.92 1.71
N ILE A 140 5.40 17.79 2.40
CA ILE A 140 6.71 17.22 2.76
C ILE A 140 7.47 16.78 1.50
N GLN A 141 6.79 16.21 0.51
CA GLN A 141 7.42 15.80 -0.76
C GLN A 141 7.95 16.97 -1.60
N GLN A 142 7.51 18.21 -1.35
CA GLN A 142 8.06 19.40 -2.02
C GLN A 142 9.43 19.81 -1.45
N LEU A 143 9.84 19.25 -0.32
CA LEU A 143 11.14 19.54 0.27
C LEU A 143 12.27 18.88 -0.52
N ALA A 144 13.40 19.57 -0.59
CA ALA A 144 14.55 19.12 -1.37
C ALA A 144 15.13 17.82 -0.78
N GLY A 145 15.36 16.82 -1.63
CA GLY A 145 15.95 15.53 -1.23
C GLY A 145 14.96 14.52 -0.65
N ILE A 146 13.65 14.81 -0.68
CA ILE A 146 12.60 13.86 -0.31
C ILE A 146 11.99 13.26 -1.58
N ARG A 147 12.10 11.93 -1.74
CA ARG A 147 11.54 11.17 -2.87
C ARG A 147 10.10 10.76 -2.63
N SER A 148 9.78 10.33 -1.41
CA SER A 148 8.42 10.06 -0.99
C SER A 148 8.25 10.28 0.51
N ALA A 149 7.03 10.62 0.92
CA ALA A 149 6.66 10.77 2.32
C ALA A 149 5.28 10.15 2.53
N GLN A 150 5.13 9.38 3.60
CA GLN A 150 3.86 8.88 4.10
C GLN A 150 3.66 9.41 5.52
N VAL A 151 2.46 9.92 5.77
CA VAL A 151 2.08 10.50 7.06
C VAL A 151 0.86 9.74 7.56
N PHE A 152 0.91 9.28 8.80
CA PHE A 152 -0.19 8.62 9.51
C PHE A 152 -0.55 9.44 10.74
N LEU A 153 -1.82 9.80 10.88
CA LEU A 153 -2.34 10.56 12.00
C LEU A 153 -3.23 9.69 12.89
N ALA A 154 -2.91 9.68 14.19
CA ALA A 154 -3.75 9.13 15.23
C ALA A 154 -4.48 10.28 15.94
N LEU A 155 -5.62 10.69 15.39
CA LEU A 155 -6.49 11.71 15.96
C LEU A 155 -7.60 11.07 16.80
N PRO A 156 -7.75 11.44 18.09
CA PRO A 156 -8.88 10.99 18.90
C PRO A 156 -10.20 11.61 18.38
N PRO A 157 -11.35 10.95 18.59
CA PRO A 157 -12.64 11.56 18.29
C PRO A 157 -12.98 12.68 19.28
N GLU A 158 -13.33 13.85 18.75
CA GLU A 158 -13.83 14.99 19.53
C GLU A 158 -15.16 14.61 20.21
N THR A 159 -15.13 14.30 21.51
CA THR A 159 -16.36 14.02 22.28
C THR A 159 -16.37 14.84 23.57
N PRO A 160 -17.45 15.62 23.84
CA PRO A 160 -17.54 16.46 25.04
C PRO A 160 -17.79 15.66 26.34
N PHE A 161 -17.81 14.33 26.27
CA PHE A 161 -18.13 13.45 27.40
C PHE A 161 -16.92 12.75 28.02
N LEU A 162 -15.72 12.87 27.43
CA LEU A 162 -14.49 12.34 28.02
C LEU A 162 -13.78 13.44 28.81
N ALA A 163 -13.63 13.21 30.12
CA ALA A 163 -12.85 14.07 31.00
C ALA A 163 -11.34 14.06 30.67
N ASP A 164 -10.86 12.97 30.06
CA ASP A 164 -9.47 12.79 29.64
C ASP A 164 -9.46 12.34 28.17
N GLN A 165 -9.15 13.27 27.25
CA GLN A 165 -9.05 12.94 25.84
C GLN A 165 -7.64 12.41 25.52
N PRO A 166 -7.49 11.31 24.76
CA PRO A 166 -6.18 10.82 24.35
C PRO A 166 -5.45 11.91 23.57
N LYS A 167 -4.15 12.11 23.82
CA LYS A 167 -3.36 13.07 23.03
C LYS A 167 -3.22 12.60 21.57
N PRO A 168 -3.33 13.50 20.58
CA PRO A 168 -3.01 13.18 19.19
C PRO A 168 -1.56 12.70 19.02
N ALA A 169 -1.33 11.84 18.03
CA ALA A 169 0.02 11.40 17.65
C ALA A 169 0.15 11.31 16.12
N ALA A 170 1.39 11.39 15.62
CA ALA A 170 1.68 11.25 14.20
C ALA A 170 2.95 10.44 13.93
N SER A 171 2.94 9.68 12.84
CA SER A 171 4.10 8.95 12.33
C SER A 171 4.37 9.33 10.89
N VAL A 172 5.61 9.71 10.59
CA VAL A 172 6.06 10.12 9.27
C VAL A 172 7.12 9.14 8.78
N VAL A 173 6.85 8.46 7.68
CA VAL A 173 7.81 7.59 6.99
C VAL A 173 8.36 8.34 5.78
N LEU A 174 9.68 8.50 5.73
CA LEU A 174 10.38 9.23 4.69
C LEU A 174 11.23 8.29 3.83
N ASP A 175 11.13 8.44 2.52
CA ASP A 175 12.14 8.00 1.58
C ASP A 175 12.87 9.23 1.05
N ALA A 176 14.11 9.42 1.49
CA ALA A 176 14.90 10.61 1.23
C ALA A 176 16.39 10.24 1.20
N ASP A 177 17.23 11.15 0.69
CA ASP A 177 18.67 10.97 0.74
C ASP A 177 19.16 10.99 2.21
N PRO A 178 20.06 10.07 2.62
CA PRO A 178 20.40 9.85 4.03
C PRO A 178 20.99 11.08 4.75
N GLY A 179 21.51 12.08 4.02
CA GLY A 179 21.93 13.36 4.58
C GLY A 179 20.80 14.40 4.71
N GLN A 180 19.90 14.47 3.73
CA GLN A 180 18.80 15.44 3.72
C GLN A 180 17.73 15.06 4.73
N ALA A 181 17.40 13.78 4.82
CA ALA A 181 16.38 13.27 5.73
C ALA A 181 16.66 13.64 7.20
N ALA A 182 17.89 13.41 7.66
CA ALA A 182 18.29 13.70 9.03
C ALA A 182 18.28 15.21 9.33
N SER A 183 18.78 16.02 8.40
CA SER A 183 18.84 17.49 8.58
C SER A 183 17.47 18.15 8.64
N GLN A 184 16.46 17.57 7.97
CA GLN A 184 15.12 18.13 7.86
C GLN A 184 14.09 17.48 8.79
N ALA A 185 14.45 16.38 9.48
CA ALA A 185 13.51 15.62 10.31
C ALA A 185 12.86 16.45 11.42
N GLU A 186 13.63 17.31 12.10
CA GLU A 186 13.09 18.21 13.13
C GLU A 186 12.13 19.26 12.54
N ALA A 187 12.46 19.83 11.38
CA ALA A 187 11.59 20.77 10.70
C ALA A 187 10.28 20.12 10.24
N ILE A 188 10.35 18.88 9.74
CA ILE A 188 9.19 18.08 9.36
C ILE A 188 8.31 17.78 10.58
N ALA A 189 8.91 17.39 11.71
CA ALA A 189 8.17 17.14 12.95
C ALA A 189 7.42 18.38 13.43
N ARG A 190 8.07 19.55 13.40
CA ARG A 190 7.45 20.85 13.73
C ARG A 190 6.32 21.24 12.78
N LEU A 191 6.50 21.00 11.48
CA LEU A 191 5.48 21.26 10.47
C LEU A 191 4.24 20.41 10.72
N VAL A 192 4.42 19.13 11.02
CA VAL A 192 3.31 18.20 11.32
C VAL A 192 2.63 18.58 12.63
N ALA A 193 3.39 18.87 13.70
CA ALA A 193 2.84 19.31 14.98
C ALA A 193 2.02 20.60 14.84
N GLY A 194 2.51 21.57 14.07
CA GLY A 194 1.81 22.83 13.82
C GLY A 194 0.56 22.71 12.92
N ALA A 195 0.49 21.67 12.08
CA ALA A 195 -0.64 21.46 11.19
C ALA A 195 -1.82 20.71 11.84
N VAL A 196 -1.60 20.08 12.99
CA VAL A 196 -2.59 19.22 13.65
C VAL A 196 -2.99 19.83 15.00
N PRO A 197 -4.28 20.12 15.23
CA PRO A 197 -4.74 20.65 16.52
C PRO A 197 -4.39 19.71 17.68
N GLY A 198 -3.77 20.26 18.72
CA GLY A 198 -3.45 19.51 19.95
C GLY A 198 -2.29 18.52 19.84
N LEU A 199 -1.59 18.45 18.70
CA LEU A 199 -0.41 17.62 18.52
C LEU A 199 0.85 18.34 19.03
N GLU A 200 1.49 17.78 20.04
CA GLU A 200 2.80 18.24 20.52
C GLU A 200 3.92 17.60 19.66
N GLU A 201 5.06 18.28 19.52
CA GLU A 201 6.23 17.73 18.78
C GLU A 201 6.68 16.38 19.35
N THR A 202 6.54 16.17 20.66
CA THR A 202 6.85 14.92 21.36
C THR A 202 5.98 13.74 20.91
N GLY A 203 4.81 14.01 20.32
CA GLY A 203 3.90 13.01 19.75
C GLY A 203 4.17 12.69 18.29
N VAL A 204 5.21 13.27 17.68
CA VAL A 204 5.59 13.05 16.28
C VAL A 204 6.82 12.17 16.21
N THR A 205 6.74 11.09 15.43
CA THR A 205 7.90 10.24 15.12
C THR A 205 8.19 10.31 13.63
N VAL A 206 9.44 10.54 13.26
CA VAL A 206 9.91 10.55 11.87
C VAL A 206 10.90 9.40 11.68
N VAL A 207 10.62 8.52 10.74
CA VAL A 207 11.42 7.33 10.42
C VAL A 207 11.75 7.28 8.94
N THR A 208 12.87 6.65 8.58
CA THR A 208 13.20 6.34 7.18
C THR A 208 12.64 4.96 6.78
N THR A 209 12.45 4.73 5.48
CA THR A 209 12.14 3.40 4.91
C THR A 209 13.16 2.31 5.28
N ALA A 210 14.38 2.68 5.67
CA ALA A 210 15.40 1.78 6.20
C ALA A 210 15.21 1.41 7.69
N GLY A 211 14.18 1.95 8.36
CA GLY A 211 13.86 1.66 9.76
C GLY A 211 14.67 2.46 10.78
N THR A 212 15.40 3.50 10.36
CA THR A 212 16.10 4.41 11.29
C THR A 212 15.16 5.54 11.73
N THR A 213 15.09 5.79 13.04
CA THR A 213 14.37 6.95 13.59
C THR A 213 15.22 8.21 13.45
N LEU A 214 14.67 9.23 12.79
CA LEU A 214 15.30 10.53 12.58
C LEU A 214 14.83 11.56 13.61
N TYR A 215 13.56 11.46 14.04
CA TYR A 215 12.97 12.29 15.08
C TYR A 215 12.03 11.46 15.98
N PRO A 216 12.01 11.67 17.31
CA PRO A 216 12.92 12.52 18.05
C PRO A 216 14.38 12.03 17.88
N PRO A 217 15.36 12.95 17.93
CA PRO A 217 16.76 12.54 17.87
C PRO A 217 17.00 11.46 18.92
N SER A 218 17.56 10.33 18.51
CA SER A 218 17.91 9.28 19.47
C SER A 218 18.77 9.88 20.59
N ASP A 219 18.56 9.42 21.82
CA ASP A 219 19.26 9.87 23.05
C ASP A 219 20.81 9.78 22.98
N SER A 220 21.36 9.31 21.86
CA SER A 220 22.77 9.41 21.50
C SER A 220 23.30 10.85 21.47
N LEU A 221 22.45 11.83 21.15
CA LEU A 221 22.77 13.27 21.26
C LEU A 221 22.94 13.71 22.73
N THR A 222 22.20 13.09 23.64
CA THR A 222 22.26 13.35 25.09
C THR A 222 23.58 12.82 25.67
N THR A 223 24.05 11.65 25.22
CA THR A 223 25.37 11.11 25.62
C THR A 223 26.53 12.00 25.18
N GLY A 224 26.49 12.56 23.97
CA GLY A 224 27.53 13.47 23.47
C GLY A 224 27.60 14.81 24.23
N ALA A 225 26.44 15.42 24.49
CA ALA A 225 26.36 16.66 25.27
C ALA A 225 26.73 16.46 26.76
N GLN A 226 26.35 15.32 27.34
CA GLN A 226 26.77 14.93 28.69
C GLN A 226 28.28 14.73 28.77
N PHE A 227 28.90 14.06 27.79
CA PHE A 227 30.35 13.89 27.74
C PHE A 227 31.10 15.22 27.65
N ALA A 228 30.64 16.14 26.79
CA ALA A 228 31.21 17.48 26.69
C ALA A 228 31.13 18.25 28.02
N THR A 229 30.02 18.10 28.75
CA THR A 229 29.81 18.72 30.07
C THR A 229 30.76 18.14 31.12
N VAL A 230 30.92 16.82 31.17
CA VAL A 230 31.85 16.13 32.09
C VAL A 230 33.28 16.60 31.83
N SER A 231 33.72 16.59 30.56
CA SER A 231 35.07 17.02 30.17
C SER A 231 35.37 18.47 30.55
N GLN A 232 34.38 19.37 30.41
CA GLN A 232 34.55 20.77 30.79
C GLN A 232 34.68 20.97 32.31
N VAL A 233 33.92 20.19 33.09
CA VAL A 233 34.01 20.20 34.56
C VAL A 233 35.36 19.64 35.03
N GLU A 234 35.82 18.54 34.45
CA GLU A 234 37.11 17.92 34.76
C GLU A 234 38.29 18.87 34.43
N ALA A 235 38.28 19.48 33.25
CA ALA A 235 39.31 20.44 32.84
C ALA A 235 39.35 21.68 33.74
N GLY A 236 38.18 22.21 34.11
CA GLY A 236 38.07 23.35 35.03
C GLY A 236 38.56 23.03 36.44
N ALA A 237 38.25 21.84 36.95
CA ALA A 237 38.73 21.37 38.25
C ALA A 237 40.24 21.14 38.24
N ALA A 238 40.78 20.50 37.21
CA ALA A 238 42.22 20.28 37.04
C ALA A 238 42.99 21.61 37.02
N ALA A 239 42.49 22.63 36.30
CA ALA A 239 43.12 23.96 36.25
C ALA A 239 43.14 24.67 37.62
N ARG A 240 42.06 24.53 38.42
CA ARG A 240 42.02 25.10 39.78
C ARG A 240 42.99 24.40 40.72
N VAL A 241 43.07 23.06 40.66
CA VAL A 241 44.01 22.27 41.47
C VAL A 241 45.44 22.62 41.09
N ALA A 242 45.73 22.74 39.78
CA ALA A 242 47.03 23.20 39.30
C ALA A 242 47.39 24.59 39.83
N GLY A 243 46.46 25.55 39.81
CA GLY A 243 46.67 26.90 40.34
C GLY A 243 47.01 26.96 41.84
N LEU A 244 46.51 26.01 42.63
CA LEU A 244 46.84 25.88 44.06
C LEU A 244 48.19 25.23 44.31
N LEU A 245 48.61 24.31 43.43
CA LEU A 245 49.87 23.55 43.57
C LEU A 245 51.08 24.31 43.02
N ILE A 246 50.91 25.10 41.96
CA ILE A 246 51.99 25.88 41.31
C ILE A 246 52.83 26.69 42.33
N PRO A 247 52.25 27.43 43.30
CA PRO A 247 53.03 28.22 44.25
C PRO A 247 53.83 27.38 45.27
N LEU A 248 53.45 26.12 45.50
CA LEU A 248 54.11 25.24 46.47
C LEU A 248 55.21 24.37 45.86
N VAL A 249 54.97 23.81 44.67
CA VAL A 249 55.85 22.80 44.04
C VAL A 249 56.52 23.27 42.74
N GLY A 250 56.11 24.41 42.19
CA GLY A 250 56.64 24.96 40.94
C GLY A 250 56.00 24.33 39.69
N ALA A 251 55.92 25.11 38.62
CA ALA A 251 55.35 24.65 37.36
C ALA A 251 56.20 23.51 36.75
N GLY A 252 55.57 22.38 36.41
CA GLY A 252 56.22 21.23 35.77
C GLY A 252 56.64 20.09 36.70
N ASN A 253 56.54 20.26 38.02
CA ASN A 253 56.89 19.23 39.00
C ASN A 253 55.70 18.38 39.49
N PHE A 254 54.51 18.54 38.90
CA PHE A 254 53.30 17.83 39.30
C PHE A 254 52.40 17.53 38.10
N GLN A 255 51.57 16.49 38.21
CA GLN A 255 50.55 16.12 37.23
C GLN A 255 49.23 15.87 37.95
N THR A 256 48.12 16.35 37.38
CA THR A 256 46.78 16.26 37.97
C THR A 256 45.83 15.53 37.03
N ASP A 257 45.28 14.43 37.50
CA ASP A 257 44.17 13.72 36.87
C ASP A 257 42.92 13.91 37.73
N VAL A 258 41.84 14.39 37.12
CA VAL A 258 40.56 14.63 37.79
C VAL A 258 39.48 13.88 37.03
N SER A 259 38.75 13.02 37.72
CA SER A 259 37.56 12.36 37.18
C SER A 259 36.32 12.87 37.91
N ALA A 260 35.29 13.24 37.16
CA ALA A 260 34.02 13.72 37.69
C ALA A 260 32.89 12.75 37.35
N GLN A 261 32.19 12.25 38.36
CA GLN A 261 31.00 11.43 38.18
C GLN A 261 29.76 12.32 38.36
N LEU A 262 29.12 12.66 37.25
CA LEU A 262 27.89 13.45 37.23
C LEU A 262 26.68 12.53 37.04
N ASP A 263 25.71 12.64 37.93
CA ASP A 263 24.42 11.96 37.81
C ASP A 263 23.43 12.86 37.06
N PHE A 264 22.99 12.42 35.88
CA PHE A 264 22.08 13.16 35.00
C PHE A 264 20.63 12.64 35.08
N THR A 265 20.25 11.99 36.17
CA THR A 265 18.90 11.45 36.37
C THR A 265 17.83 12.55 36.24
N ARG A 266 16.96 12.42 35.24
CA ARG A 266 15.87 13.35 34.94
C ARG A 266 14.56 12.82 35.52
N THR A 267 14.16 13.29 36.69
CA THR A 267 12.91 12.90 37.36
C THR A 267 11.73 13.73 36.86
N HIS A 268 10.80 13.11 36.13
CA HIS A 268 9.49 13.69 35.82
C HIS A 268 8.56 13.53 37.02
N ILE A 269 8.24 14.62 37.71
CA ILE A 269 7.24 14.62 38.80
C ILE A 269 5.94 15.17 38.23
N GLN A 270 4.94 14.31 38.02
CA GLN A 270 3.57 14.74 37.78
C GLN A 270 2.85 14.93 39.12
N GLN A 271 2.42 16.15 39.40
CA GLN A 271 1.66 16.50 40.60
C GLN A 271 0.19 16.74 40.22
N THR A 272 -0.68 15.78 40.51
CA THR A 272 -2.13 15.96 40.40
C THR A 272 -2.67 16.41 41.75
N SER A 273 -3.13 17.66 41.84
CA SER A 273 -3.78 18.20 43.03
C SER A 273 -5.29 17.93 42.97
N TYR A 274 -5.81 17.24 43.97
CA TYR A 274 -7.26 17.09 44.19
C TYR A 274 -7.70 18.09 45.26
N GLY A 275 -8.55 19.05 44.89
CA GLY A 275 -9.26 19.90 45.85
C GLY A 275 -10.46 19.17 46.45
N PRO A 276 -10.78 19.35 47.74
CA PRO A 276 -11.93 18.71 48.37
C PRO A 276 -13.24 19.33 47.86
N THR A 277 -14.20 18.44 47.58
CA THR A 277 -15.61 18.71 47.22
C THR A 277 -16.39 19.46 48.29
#